data_AF-A0A3B8LFV3-F1
#
_entry.id   AF-A0A3B8LFV3-F1
#
_cell.length_a   1.000
_cell.length_b   1.000
_cell.length_c   1.000
_cell.angle_alpha   90.00
_cell.angle_beta   90.00
_cell.angle_gamma   90.00
#
_symmetry.space_group_name_H-M   'P 1'
#
loop_
_entity.id
_entity.type
_entity.pdbx_description
1 polymer ?
#
loop_
_entity_poly.entity_id
_entity_poly.type
_entity_poly.pdbx_seq_one_letter_code
_entity_poly.pdbx_strand_id
1 'polypeptide(L)'
;MSQANEASGISWGQEVMASVVVFLVALPLCMGIAVACKVPPALGLFTGIIGGIIVGFIAGSPLQVSGPAAGLVVLVVDAVEKFGLKALGVIVLGAGLVQLLAGVSRVGRWFRAVAPAVIYGMLAGIGVIIFASQ
;
A
#
# COMPACT_ATOMS: atom_id res chain seq x y z
N MET A 1 -21.39 4.50 15.93
CA MET A 1 -22.51 3.58 16.23
C MET A 1 -23.28 3.13 14.98
N SER A 2 -23.06 3.71 13.79
CA SER A 2 -23.75 3.27 12.54
C SER A 2 -23.12 2.07 11.81
N GLN A 3 -21.84 1.74 12.04
CA GLN A 3 -21.16 0.67 11.28
C GLN A 3 -21.23 -0.73 11.93
N ALA A 4 -21.72 -0.83 13.17
CA ALA A 4 -21.89 -2.14 13.83
C ALA A 4 -23.14 -2.90 13.34
N ASN A 5 -24.04 -2.24 12.60
CA ASN A 5 -25.30 -2.82 12.13
C ASN A 5 -25.27 -3.29 10.66
N GLU A 6 -24.16 -3.07 9.94
CA GLU A 6 -23.95 -3.56 8.57
C GLU A 6 -23.27 -4.95 8.53
N ALA A 7 -22.53 -5.30 9.58
CA ALA A 7 -21.84 -6.59 9.69
C ALA A 7 -22.78 -7.79 9.87
N SER A 8 -24.06 -7.56 10.20
CA SER A 8 -25.05 -8.63 10.43
C SER A 8 -25.74 -9.15 9.16
N GLY A 9 -25.44 -8.58 7.98
CA GLY A 9 -26.09 -8.95 6.71
C GLY A 9 -25.17 -9.58 5.66
N ILE A 10 -23.86 -9.65 5.90
CA ILE A 10 -22.91 -10.17 4.91
C ILE A 10 -22.81 -11.68 5.05
N SER A 11 -23.12 -12.41 3.98
CA SER A 11 -22.97 -13.85 3.96
C SER A 11 -21.49 -14.22 3.98
N TRP A 12 -21.09 -15.18 4.83
CA TRP A 12 -19.73 -15.75 4.85
C TRP A 12 -19.23 -16.14 3.46
N GLY A 13 -20.14 -16.56 2.56
CA GLY A 13 -19.80 -16.87 1.17
C GLY A 13 -19.34 -15.65 0.37
N GLN A 14 -19.89 -14.46 0.64
CA GLN A 14 -19.48 -13.22 -0.01
C GLN A 14 -18.10 -12.77 0.45
N GLU A 15 -17.78 -12.88 1.74
CA GLU A 15 -16.46 -12.55 2.29
C GLU A 15 -15.36 -13.45 1.72
N VAL A 16 -15.64 -14.76 1.61
CA VAL A 16 -14.71 -15.72 0.99
C VAL A 16 -14.53 -15.43 -0.49
N MET A 17 -15.62 -15.20 -1.24
CA MET A 17 -15.52 -14.83 -2.66
C MET A 17 -14.76 -13.52 -2.86
N ALA A 18 -15.03 -12.49 -2.06
CA ALA A 18 -14.33 -11.21 -2.13
C ALA A 18 -12.84 -11.37 -1.84
N SER A 19 -12.47 -12.14 -0.82
CA SER A 19 -11.07 -12.41 -0.47
C SER A 19 -10.33 -13.13 -1.60
N VAL A 20 -10.97 -14.10 -2.26
CA VAL A 20 -10.38 -14.81 -3.41
C VAL A 20 -10.16 -13.86 -4.60
N VAL A 21 -11.14 -13.01 -4.92
CA VAL A 21 -11.01 -12.02 -6.01
C VAL A 21 -9.89 -11.03 -5.72
N VAL A 22 -9.85 -10.48 -4.49
CA VAL A 22 -8.79 -9.55 -4.07
C VAL A 22 -7.42 -10.22 -4.13
N PHE A 23 -7.30 -11.48 -3.69
CA PHE A 23 -6.05 -12.23 -3.79
C PHE A 23 -5.58 -12.39 -5.24
N LEU A 24 -6.48 -12.80 -6.15
CA LEU A 24 -6.16 -12.99 -7.56
C LEU A 24 -5.73 -11.69 -8.25
N VAL A 25 -6.30 -10.54 -7.86
CA VAL A 25 -5.90 -9.22 -8.38
C VAL A 25 -4.61 -8.71 -7.72
N ALA A 26 -4.40 -9.02 -6.43
CA ALA A 26 -3.23 -8.56 -5.68
C ALA A 26 -1.93 -9.20 -6.15
N LEU A 27 -1.93 -10.48 -6.54
CA LEU A 27 -0.74 -11.18 -7.04
C LEU A 27 -0.07 -10.47 -8.23
N PRO A 28 -0.76 -10.23 -9.37
CA PRO A 28 -0.16 -9.53 -10.51
C PRO A 28 0.20 -8.08 -10.16
N LEU A 29 -0.59 -7.41 -9.32
CA LEU A 29 -0.31 -6.04 -8.89
C LEU A 29 1.01 -5.95 -8.11
N CYS A 30 1.23 -6.84 -7.14
CA CYS A 30 2.47 -6.86 -6.34
C CYS A 30 3.70 -7.14 -7.20
N MET A 31 3.57 -8.08 -8.16
CA MET A 31 4.65 -8.40 -9.10
C MET A 31 4.92 -7.23 -10.05
N GLY A 32 3.87 -6.62 -10.61
CA GLY A 32 3.98 -5.48 -11.53
C GLY A 32 4.65 -4.28 -10.87
N ILE A 33 4.28 -3.95 -9.63
CA ILE A 33 4.89 -2.85 -8.87
C ILE A 33 6.38 -3.14 -8.61
N ALA A 34 6.75 -4.38 -8.27
CA ALA A 34 8.16 -4.73 -8.08
C ALA A 34 8.98 -4.61 -9.38
N VAL A 35 8.43 -5.03 -10.51
CA VAL A 35 9.06 -4.88 -11.83
C VAL A 35 9.23 -3.41 -12.19
N ALA A 36 8.20 -2.58 -11.96
CA ALA A 36 8.27 -1.13 -12.16
C ALA A 36 9.35 -0.47 -11.27
N CYS A 37 9.58 -1.02 -10.07
CA CYS A 37 10.64 -0.60 -9.16
C CYS A 37 12.05 -1.09 -9.55
N LYS A 38 12.21 -1.86 -10.63
CA LYS A 38 13.47 -2.53 -11.02
C LYS A 38 14.04 -3.47 -9.93
N VAL A 39 13.17 -4.07 -9.12
CA VAL A 39 13.54 -5.03 -8.07
C VAL A 39 12.97 -6.43 -8.34
N PRO A 40 13.53 -7.51 -7.76
CA PRO A 40 12.99 -8.84 -7.94
C PRO A 40 11.51 -8.95 -7.55
N PRO A 41 10.64 -9.56 -8.39
CA PRO A 41 9.19 -9.70 -8.12
C PRO A 41 8.86 -10.37 -6.78
N ALA A 42 9.74 -11.27 -6.33
CA ALA A 42 9.63 -11.92 -5.04
C ALA A 42 9.56 -10.90 -3.88
N LEU A 43 10.33 -9.80 -3.92
CA LEU A 43 10.29 -8.78 -2.87
C LEU A 43 8.94 -8.07 -2.81
N GLY A 44 8.32 -7.83 -3.96
CA GLY A 44 6.95 -7.29 -4.08
C GLY A 44 5.90 -8.21 -3.45
N LEU A 45 6.00 -9.51 -3.71
CA LEU A 45 5.13 -10.52 -3.12
C LEU A 45 5.32 -10.61 -1.60
N PHE A 46 6.57 -10.65 -1.13
CA PHE A 46 6.86 -10.69 0.31
C PHE A 46 6.32 -9.46 1.05
N THR A 47 6.50 -8.25 0.50
CA THR A 47 5.94 -7.05 1.10
C THR A 47 4.40 -7.06 1.10
N GLY A 48 3.77 -7.58 0.04
CA GLY A 48 2.31 -7.76 -0.02
C GLY A 48 1.79 -8.74 1.03
N ILE A 49 2.43 -9.89 1.18
CA ILE A 49 2.04 -10.92 2.17
C ILE A 49 2.22 -10.39 3.59
N ILE A 50 3.41 -9.86 3.91
CA ILE A 50 3.73 -9.36 5.25
C ILE A 50 2.84 -8.17 5.58
N GLY A 51 2.67 -7.24 4.64
CA GLY A 51 1.80 -6.08 4.77
C GLY A 51 0.35 -6.50 4.97
N GLY A 52 -0.17 -7.42 4.18
CA GLY A 52 -1.55 -7.91 4.27
C GLY A 52 -1.85 -8.56 5.62
N ILE A 53 -0.96 -9.42 6.10
CA ILE A 53 -1.13 -10.12 7.38
C ILE A 53 -0.99 -9.14 8.55
N ILE A 54 0.15 -8.44 8.66
CA ILE A 54 0.44 -7.60 9.84
C ILE A 54 -0.52 -6.41 9.90
N VAL A 55 -0.71 -5.70 8.79
CA VAL A 55 -1.61 -4.55 8.77
C VAL A 55 -3.05 -5.01 8.87
N GLY A 56 -3.45 -6.12 8.25
CA GLY A 56 -4.82 -6.65 8.37
C GLY A 56 -5.22 -6.95 9.82
N PHE A 57 -4.31 -7.48 10.64
CA PHE A 57 -4.59 -7.73 12.07
C PHE A 57 -4.63 -6.45 12.92
N ILE A 58 -3.88 -5.41 12.55
CA ILE A 58 -3.76 -4.17 13.33
C ILE A 58 -4.76 -3.09 12.84
N ALA A 59 -5.15 -3.15 11.58
CA ALA A 59 -5.99 -2.17 10.92
C ALA A 59 -7.44 -2.26 11.41
N GLY A 60 -7.94 -1.17 12.01
CA GLY A 60 -9.34 -1.06 12.43
C GLY A 60 -10.34 -0.83 11.28
N SER A 61 -10.02 -1.21 10.04
CA SER A 61 -10.84 -0.99 8.86
C SER A 61 -11.16 -2.33 8.16
N PRO A 62 -12.43 -2.76 8.12
CA PRO A 62 -12.81 -4.09 7.63
C PRO A 62 -12.57 -4.31 6.13
N LEU A 63 -12.48 -3.23 5.33
CA LEU A 63 -12.27 -3.31 3.87
C LEU A 63 -10.86 -2.91 3.45
N GLN A 64 -9.92 -2.77 4.39
CA GLN A 64 -8.57 -2.35 4.07
C GLN A 64 -7.73 -3.51 3.52
N VAL A 65 -7.16 -3.30 2.34
CA VAL A 65 -6.15 -4.19 1.74
C VAL A 65 -4.79 -3.50 1.83
N SER A 66 -3.80 -4.22 2.35
CA SER A 66 -2.45 -3.71 2.56
C SER A 66 -1.47 -4.40 1.61
N GLY A 67 -0.62 -3.62 0.96
CA GLY A 67 0.42 -4.09 0.05
C GLY A 67 1.30 -2.95 -0.47
N PRO A 68 2.22 -3.24 -1.40
CA PRO A 68 3.07 -2.21 -2.01
C PRO A 68 2.21 -1.23 -2.82
N ALA A 69 2.38 0.07 -2.56
CA ALA A 69 1.58 1.12 -3.17
C ALA A 69 2.22 1.65 -4.46
N ALA A 70 1.41 1.82 -5.52
CA ALA A 70 1.87 2.35 -6.80
C ALA A 70 2.53 3.75 -6.68
N GLY A 71 2.05 4.58 -5.74
CA GLY A 71 2.64 5.90 -5.48
C GLY A 71 4.06 5.87 -4.91
N LEU A 72 4.53 4.73 -4.41
CA LEU A 72 5.90 4.58 -3.89
C LEU A 72 6.89 4.16 -4.98
N VAL A 73 6.45 3.78 -6.18
CA VAL A 73 7.33 3.24 -7.23
C VAL A 73 8.47 4.19 -7.55
N VAL A 74 8.16 5.47 -7.81
CA VAL A 74 9.15 6.49 -8.16
C VAL A 74 10.18 6.67 -7.04
N LEU A 75 9.73 6.67 -5.78
CA LEU A 75 10.60 6.83 -4.62
C LEU A 75 11.51 5.61 -4.42
N VAL A 76 10.99 4.40 -4.65
CA VAL A 76 11.76 3.16 -4.54
C VAL A 76 12.79 3.05 -5.66
N VAL A 77 12.41 3.39 -6.91
CA VAL A 77 13.36 3.44 -8.03
C VAL A 77 14.50 4.41 -7.71
N ASP A 78 14.19 5.64 -7.31
CA ASP A 78 15.19 6.64 -6.96
C ASP A 78 16.09 6.20 -5.80
N ALA A 79 15.52 5.57 -4.76
CA ALA A 79 16.26 5.05 -3.63
C ALA A 79 17.19 3.88 -4.01
N VAL A 80 16.72 2.96 -4.86
CA VAL A 80 17.53 1.82 -5.35
C VAL A 80 18.65 2.31 -6.25
N GLU A 81 18.40 3.29 -7.12
CA GLU A 81 19.43 3.86 -8.00
C GLU A 81 20.50 4.63 -7.22
N LYS A 82 20.13 5.35 -6.15
CA LYS A 82 21.07 6.14 -5.34
C LYS A 82 21.82 5.33 -4.28
N PHE A 83 21.13 4.41 -3.60
CA PHE A 83 21.67 3.74 -2.40
C PHE A 83 21.81 2.22 -2.56
N GLY A 84 21.29 1.65 -3.65
CA GLY A 84 21.29 0.22 -3.91
C GLY A 84 20.22 -0.55 -3.13
N LEU A 85 20.02 -1.80 -3.55
CA LEU A 85 18.94 -2.66 -3.03
C LEU A 85 19.08 -2.99 -1.53
N LYS A 86 20.31 -3.12 -1.02
CA LYS A 86 20.56 -3.43 0.40
C LYS A 86 20.13 -2.29 1.32
N ALA A 87 20.34 -1.04 0.89
CA ALA A 87 19.97 0.15 1.66
C ALA A 87 18.44 0.34 1.70
N LEU A 88 17.71 -0.15 0.69
CA LEU A 88 16.25 -0.05 0.63
C LEU A 88 15.59 -0.61 1.90
N GLY A 89 16.05 -1.76 2.41
CA GLY A 89 15.51 -2.35 3.64
C GLY A 89 15.67 -1.44 4.86
N VAL A 90 16.83 -0.78 4.99
CA VAL A 90 17.09 0.17 6.09
C VAL A 90 16.24 1.43 5.94
N ILE A 91 16.10 1.94 4.72
CA ILE A 91 15.25 3.10 4.42
C ILE A 91 13.78 2.79 4.78
N VAL A 92 13.29 1.61 4.38
CA VAL A 92 11.91 1.18 4.67
C VAL A 92 11.69 1.00 6.17
N LEU A 93 12.66 0.42 6.90
CA LEU A 93 12.59 0.34 8.36
C LEU A 93 12.55 1.73 9.00
N GLY A 94 13.39 2.65 8.55
CA GLY A 94 13.39 4.04 9.02
C GLY A 94 12.05 4.75 8.74
N ALA A 95 11.51 4.61 7.53
CA ALA A 95 10.20 5.14 7.17
C ALA A 95 9.08 4.55 8.04
N GLY A 96 9.13 3.24 8.31
CA GLY A 96 8.19 2.57 9.22
C GLY A 96 8.25 3.10 10.65
N LEU A 97 9.45 3.36 11.18
CA LEU A 97 9.62 3.98 12.50
C LEU A 97 9.03 5.40 12.53
N VAL A 98 9.28 6.20 11.50
CA VAL A 98 8.66 7.53 11.35
C VAL A 98 7.14 7.42 11.29
N GLN A 99 6.60 6.43 10.58
CA GLN A 99 5.17 6.18 10.48
C GLN A 99 4.54 5.77 11.82
N LEU A 100 5.23 4.94 12.62
CA LEU A 100 4.80 4.59 13.97
C LEU A 100 4.77 5.81 14.90
N LEU A 101 5.82 6.64 14.86
CA LEU A 101 5.88 7.89 15.63
C LEU A 101 4.76 8.85 15.22
N ALA A 102 4.49 9.00 13.92
CA ALA A 102 3.39 9.81 13.41
C ALA A 102 2.01 9.27 13.83
N GLY A 103 1.86 7.95 13.92
CA GLY A 103 0.65 7.28 14.41
C GLY A 103 0.40 7.56 15.90
N VAL A 104 1.43 7.38 16.74
CA VAL A 104 1.33 7.61 18.19
C VAL A 104 1.10 9.09 18.52
N SER A 105 1.76 10.00 17.80
CA SER A 105 1.57 11.45 17.96
C SER A 105 0.26 11.99 17.36
N ARG A 106 -0.56 11.12 16.74
CA ARG A 106 -1.86 11.45 16.12
C ARG A 106 -1.80 12.54 15.05
N VAL A 107 -0.63 12.72 14.42
CA VAL A 107 -0.41 13.71 13.35
C VAL A 107 -1.21 13.35 12.09
N GLY A 108 -1.66 12.10 11.94
CA GLY A 108 -2.52 11.69 10.83
C GLY A 108 -3.80 12.52 10.66
N ARG A 109 -4.29 13.20 11.71
CA ARG A 109 -5.43 14.13 11.59
C ARG A 109 -5.16 15.33 10.68
N TRP A 110 -3.89 15.72 10.54
CA TRP A 110 -3.44 16.81 9.67
C TRP A 110 -3.54 16.45 8.19
N PHE A 111 -3.59 15.15 7.83
CA PHE A 111 -3.82 14.72 6.46
C PHE A 111 -5.14 15.27 5.89
N ARG A 112 -6.15 15.52 6.75
CA ARG A 112 -7.41 16.16 6.35
C ARG A 112 -7.28 17.62 5.91
N ALA A 113 -6.14 18.26 6.20
CA ALA A 113 -5.85 19.62 5.75
C ALA A 113 -5.22 19.66 4.34
N VAL A 114 -4.88 18.50 3.75
CA VAL A 114 -4.34 18.43 2.39
C VAL A 114 -5.45 18.79 1.39
N ALA A 115 -5.17 19.75 0.51
CA ALA A 115 -6.13 20.18 -0.50
C ALA A 115 -6.43 19.04 -1.49
N PRO A 116 -7.71 18.81 -1.88
CA PRO A 116 -8.08 17.78 -2.86
C PRO A 116 -7.30 17.90 -4.17
N ALA A 117 -6.99 19.12 -4.61
CA ALA A 117 -6.19 19.39 -5.81
C ALA A 117 -4.82 18.70 -5.78
N VAL A 118 -4.18 18.60 -4.61
CA VAL A 118 -2.88 17.93 -4.45
C VAL A 118 -3.01 16.42 -4.62
N ILE A 119 -4.09 15.83 -4.09
CA ILE A 119 -4.38 14.41 -4.23
C ILE A 119 -4.66 14.06 -5.69
N TYR A 120 -5.49 14.87 -6.38
CA TYR A 120 -5.74 14.68 -7.81
C TYR A 120 -4.48 14.84 -8.66
N GLY A 121 -3.62 15.81 -8.34
CA GLY A 121 -2.32 15.99 -9.00
C GLY A 121 -1.39 14.79 -8.81
N MET A 122 -1.32 14.24 -7.59
CA MET A 122 -0.55 13.03 -7.30
C MET A 122 -1.06 11.83 -8.10
N LEU A 123 -2.39 11.60 -8.12
CA LEU A 123 -2.99 10.50 -8.87
C LEU A 123 -2.78 10.63 -10.38
N ALA A 124 -2.92 11.85 -10.93
CA ALA A 124 -2.63 12.13 -12.33
C ALA A 124 -1.16 11.89 -12.67
N GLY A 125 -0.23 12.32 -11.81
CA GLY A 125 1.19 12.07 -11.97
C GLY A 125 1.55 10.58 -11.97
N ILE A 126 1.01 9.81 -11.02
CA ILE A 126 1.18 8.35 -10.98
C ILE A 126 0.64 7.72 -12.26
N GLY A 127 -0.54 8.13 -12.73
CA GLY A 127 -1.14 7.63 -13.97
C GLY A 127 -0.27 7.90 -15.20
N VAL A 128 0.27 9.11 -15.32
CA VAL A 128 1.18 9.48 -16.43
C VAL A 128 2.47 8.66 -16.39
N ILE A 129 3.06 8.46 -15.21
CA ILE A 129 4.30 7.67 -15.07
C ILE A 129 4.05 6.20 -15.43
N ILE A 130 2.93 5.62 -14.98
CA ILE A 130 2.55 4.26 -15.35
C ILE A 130 2.35 4.16 -16.86
N PHE A 131 1.62 5.10 -17.47
CA PHE A 131 1.40 5.11 -18.92
C PHE A 131 2.70 5.22 -19.71
N ALA A 132 3.65 6.03 -19.25
CA ALA A 132 4.96 6.19 -19.88
C ALA A 132 5.92 5.00 -19.63
N SER A 133 5.66 4.17 -18.63
CA SER A 133 6.49 3.01 -18.26
C SER A 133 6.10 1.71 -18.99
N GLN A 134 4.97 1.70 -19.70
CA GLN A 134 4.50 0.58 -20.53
C GLN A 134 5.04 0.68 -21.95
#